data_AF-A0A060ZRZ2-F1
#
_entry.id   AF-A0A060ZRZ2-F1
#
_cell.length_a   1.000
_cell.length_b   1.000
_cell.length_c   1.000
_cell.angle_alpha   90.00
_cell.angle_beta   90.00
_cell.angle_gamma   90.00
#
_symmetry.space_group_name_H-M   'P 1'
#
loop_
_entity.id
_entity.type
_entity.pdbx_description
1 polymer ?
#
loop_
_entity_poly.entity_id
_entity_poly.type
_entity_poly.pdbx_seq_one_letter_code
_entity_poly.pdbx_strand_id
1 'polypeptide(L)'
;MSKAEFGTRLRRVFATEGAENVEAAKALMAAAELYGGGFTHIGTETGFTVELEPGRYLILEFLDFEGGRGRNPAPGQEYVRTLTVHQRPEQTPSGPPSAVVTAREVPGVGPRFELRGRLKPGHPLHYVNRMRDQVDELVLYPITDDAVTEDDIQAFFDRTLPVPPFDITRWLGTPPLSPGRGALLTPPLSPGRYAAVTWVTSIHDARPLAAHGQHRILTVA
;
A
#
# COMPACT_ATOMS: atom_id res chain seq x y z
N MET A 1 -21.55 7.40 2.05
CA MET A 1 -21.18 7.55 0.63
C MET A 1 -21.70 6.37 -0.18
N SER A 2 -22.16 6.58 -1.42
CA SER A 2 -22.59 5.50 -2.32
C SER A 2 -21.39 4.81 -3.01
N LYS A 3 -21.57 3.57 -3.52
CA LYS A 3 -20.52 2.87 -4.31
C LYS A 3 -20.06 3.71 -5.52
N ALA A 4 -21.00 4.32 -6.24
CA ALA A 4 -20.69 5.10 -7.42
C ALA A 4 -19.86 6.34 -7.07
N GLU A 5 -20.25 7.05 -6.01
CA GLU A 5 -19.51 8.22 -5.54
C GLU A 5 -18.08 7.87 -5.09
N PHE A 6 -17.92 6.75 -4.36
CA PHE A 6 -16.60 6.25 -3.99
C PHE A 6 -15.74 5.97 -5.23
N GLY A 7 -16.29 5.25 -6.21
CA GLY A 7 -15.57 4.90 -7.44
C GLY A 7 -15.14 6.13 -8.24
N THR A 8 -16.02 7.14 -8.37
CA THR A 8 -15.67 8.41 -9.02
C THR A 8 -14.53 9.13 -8.30
N ARG A 9 -14.56 9.20 -6.96
CA ARG A 9 -13.47 9.83 -6.19
C ARG A 9 -12.15 9.08 -6.36
N LEU A 10 -12.18 7.75 -6.26
CA LEU A 10 -10.98 6.92 -6.42
C LEU A 10 -10.37 7.06 -7.82
N ARG A 11 -11.17 7.01 -8.89
CA ARG A 11 -10.65 7.26 -10.26
C ARG A 11 -10.02 8.63 -10.40
N ARG A 12 -10.60 9.66 -9.77
CA ARG A 12 -10.06 11.02 -9.84
C ARG A 12 -8.67 11.11 -9.25
N VAL A 13 -8.37 10.36 -8.17
CA VAL A 13 -7.02 10.29 -7.61
C VAL A 13 -6.02 9.81 -8.68
N PHE A 14 -6.36 8.80 -9.48
CA PHE A 14 -5.48 8.28 -10.52
C PHE A 14 -5.46 9.08 -11.83
N ALA A 15 -6.52 9.84 -12.11
CA ALA A 15 -6.67 10.58 -13.36
C ALA A 15 -6.12 12.01 -13.32
N THR A 16 -5.67 12.47 -12.16
CA THR A 16 -5.26 13.87 -11.94
C THR A 16 -3.83 13.95 -11.41
N GLU A 17 -3.19 15.09 -11.63
CA GLU A 17 -1.82 15.38 -11.21
C GLU A 17 -1.75 16.71 -10.43
N GLY A 18 -0.62 16.97 -9.77
CA GLY A 18 -0.35 18.25 -9.11
C GLY A 18 -1.41 18.62 -8.06
N ALA A 19 -1.79 19.90 -8.02
CA ALA A 19 -2.75 20.39 -7.03
C ALA A 19 -4.12 19.70 -7.12
N GLU A 20 -4.56 19.28 -8.31
CA GLU A 20 -5.83 18.57 -8.44
C GLU A 20 -5.79 17.18 -7.81
N ASN A 21 -4.66 16.47 -7.95
CA ASN A 21 -4.43 15.19 -7.28
C ASN A 21 -4.49 15.32 -5.76
N VAL A 22 -3.86 16.36 -5.20
CA VAL A 22 -3.91 16.65 -3.76
C VAL A 22 -5.36 16.78 -3.27
N GLU A 23 -6.16 17.58 -3.97
CA GLU A 23 -7.55 17.80 -3.58
C GLU A 23 -8.41 16.55 -3.78
N ALA A 24 -8.17 15.77 -4.83
CA ALA A 24 -8.83 14.47 -5.03
C ALA A 24 -8.49 13.48 -3.91
N ALA A 25 -7.22 13.39 -3.49
CA ALA A 25 -6.77 12.51 -2.42
C ALA A 25 -7.39 12.89 -1.08
N LYS A 26 -7.34 14.18 -0.70
CA LYS A 26 -8.02 14.69 0.51
C LYS A 26 -9.53 14.40 0.48
N ALA A 27 -10.17 14.62 -0.67
CA ALA A 27 -11.60 14.38 -0.83
C ALA A 27 -11.97 12.89 -0.75
N LEU A 28 -11.08 11.98 -1.14
CA LEU A 28 -11.27 10.54 -0.93
C LEU A 28 -11.12 10.19 0.55
N MET A 29 -10.05 10.64 1.20
CA MET A 29 -9.77 10.35 2.62
C MET A 29 -10.82 10.92 3.58
N ALA A 30 -11.40 12.08 3.25
CA ALA A 30 -12.50 12.64 4.03
C ALA A 30 -13.81 11.83 3.88
N ALA A 31 -13.97 11.08 2.79
CA ALA A 31 -15.21 10.40 2.45
C ALA A 31 -15.18 8.90 2.75
N ALA A 32 -14.00 8.29 2.75
CA ALA A 32 -13.81 6.86 2.96
C ALA A 32 -12.59 6.56 3.82
N GLU A 33 -12.72 5.44 4.51
CA GLU A 33 -11.65 4.84 5.25
C GLU A 33 -11.14 3.61 4.50
N LEU A 34 -9.82 3.53 4.35
CA LEU A 34 -9.15 2.48 3.59
C LEU A 34 -8.56 1.45 4.56
N TYR A 35 -8.97 0.20 4.38
CA TYR A 35 -8.57 -0.90 5.26
C TYR A 35 -7.39 -1.70 4.70
N GLY A 36 -6.86 -1.32 3.54
CA GLY A 36 -5.81 -2.07 2.84
C GLY A 36 -6.37 -3.28 2.10
N GLY A 37 -5.52 -4.31 1.95
CA GLY A 37 -5.84 -5.51 1.20
C GLY A 37 -4.57 -6.32 0.91
N GLY A 38 -4.58 -7.07 -0.18
CA GLY A 38 -3.41 -7.81 -0.66
C GLY A 38 -3.05 -7.39 -2.08
N PHE A 39 -1.82 -6.95 -2.29
CA PHE A 39 -1.22 -6.89 -3.62
C PHE A 39 -0.55 -8.22 -3.96
N THR A 40 -0.81 -8.68 -5.17
CA THR A 40 -0.20 -9.88 -5.76
C THR A 40 0.04 -9.65 -7.23
N HIS A 41 0.86 -10.49 -7.84
CA HIS A 41 1.04 -10.55 -9.29
C HIS A 41 0.55 -11.90 -9.83
N ILE A 42 0.56 -12.06 -11.16
CA ILE A 42 0.12 -13.31 -11.80
C ILE A 42 0.98 -14.47 -11.29
N GLY A 43 0.32 -15.57 -10.90
CA GLY A 43 0.97 -16.79 -10.43
C GLY A 43 1.30 -16.81 -8.95
N THR A 44 0.95 -15.77 -8.18
CA THR A 44 1.17 -15.74 -6.73
C THR A 44 -0.13 -15.59 -5.95
N GLU A 45 -0.19 -16.25 -4.80
CA GLU A 45 -1.25 -16.08 -3.82
C GLU A 45 -0.74 -15.25 -2.64
N THR A 46 -1.54 -14.27 -2.20
CA THR A 46 -1.25 -13.47 -1.01
C THR A 46 -2.39 -13.59 -0.03
N GLY A 47 -2.07 -13.76 1.25
CA GLY A 47 -3.03 -13.70 2.33
C GLY A 47 -2.97 -12.34 3.01
N PHE A 48 -4.12 -11.82 3.44
CA PHE A 48 -4.16 -10.67 4.34
C PHE A 48 -5.28 -10.82 5.37
N THR A 49 -5.12 -10.14 6.50
CA THR A 49 -6.11 -10.05 7.57
C THR A 49 -6.15 -8.61 8.06
N VAL A 50 -7.37 -8.07 8.16
CA VAL A 50 -7.64 -6.71 8.61
C VAL A 50 -8.70 -6.76 9.70
N GLU A 51 -8.59 -5.89 10.68
CA GLU A 51 -9.60 -5.74 11.72
C GLU A 51 -10.76 -4.89 11.21
N LEU A 52 -11.96 -5.47 11.25
CA LEU A 52 -13.20 -4.82 10.83
C LEU A 52 -14.19 -4.83 11.99
N GLU A 53 -14.80 -3.68 12.24
CA GLU A 53 -15.95 -3.59 13.13
C GLU A 53 -17.20 -4.16 12.44
N PRO A 54 -18.26 -4.52 13.18
CA PRO A 54 -19.54 -4.84 12.58
C PRO A 54 -20.03 -3.68 11.69
N GLY A 55 -20.33 -3.97 10.43
CA GLY A 55 -20.62 -2.91 9.46
C GLY A 55 -20.68 -3.38 8.02
N ARG A 56 -20.77 -2.41 7.10
CA ARG A 56 -20.77 -2.64 5.65
C ARG A 56 -19.52 -2.05 5.02
N TYR A 57 -18.83 -2.88 4.27
CA TYR A 57 -17.57 -2.55 3.60
C TYR A 57 -17.68 -2.79 2.11
N LEU A 58 -16.80 -2.14 1.35
CA LEU A 58 -16.60 -2.42 -0.07
C LEU A 58 -15.33 -3.24 -0.22
N ILE A 59 -15.44 -4.40 -0.87
CA ILE A 59 -14.30 -5.15 -1.42
C ILE A 59 -14.22 -4.79 -2.88
N LEU A 60 -13.03 -4.47 -3.38
CA LEU A 60 -12.85 -4.05 -4.76
C LEU A 60 -11.56 -4.60 -5.37
N GLU A 61 -11.53 -4.66 -6.69
CA GLU A 61 -10.30 -4.78 -7.46
C GLU A 61 -9.71 -3.37 -7.63
N PHE A 62 -8.59 -3.09 -6.96
CA PHE A 62 -8.01 -1.76 -6.90
C PHE A 62 -7.51 -1.30 -8.26
N LEU A 63 -6.92 -2.22 -9.04
CA LEU A 63 -6.35 -1.89 -10.35
C LEU A 63 -7.40 -1.57 -11.41
N ASP A 64 -8.69 -1.90 -11.19
CA ASP A 64 -9.77 -1.45 -12.09
C ASP A 64 -9.91 0.09 -12.10
N PHE A 65 -9.39 0.78 -11.08
CA PHE A 65 -9.46 2.23 -10.93
C PHE A 65 -8.19 2.95 -11.42
N GLU A 66 -7.07 2.24 -11.58
CA GLU A 66 -5.75 2.78 -11.95
C GLU A 66 -5.49 2.77 -13.47
N GLY A 67 -6.56 2.75 -14.27
CA GLY A 67 -6.48 2.82 -15.73
C GLY A 67 -5.71 1.63 -16.33
N GLY A 68 -4.66 1.92 -17.10
CA GLY A 68 -3.93 0.93 -17.90
C GLY A 68 -3.12 -0.10 -17.12
N ARG A 69 -3.00 0.03 -15.79
CA ARG A 69 -2.31 -0.96 -14.94
C ARG A 69 -3.20 -2.17 -14.59
N GLY A 70 -4.51 -2.05 -14.72
CA GLY A 70 -5.47 -3.12 -14.47
C GLY A 70 -6.26 -3.53 -15.71
N ARG A 71 -7.45 -4.08 -15.47
CA ARG A 71 -8.38 -4.48 -16.55
C ARG A 71 -9.04 -3.30 -17.26
N ASN A 72 -8.93 -2.10 -16.66
CA ASN A 72 -9.50 -0.85 -17.16
C ASN A 72 -10.98 -0.96 -17.61
N PRO A 73 -11.89 -1.48 -16.77
CA PRO A 73 -13.31 -1.54 -17.12
C PRO A 73 -13.90 -0.12 -17.24
N ALA A 74 -14.96 0.03 -18.05
CA ALA A 74 -15.69 1.28 -18.15
C ALA A 74 -16.21 1.74 -16.76
N PRO A 75 -16.39 3.06 -16.53
CA PRO A 75 -16.92 3.55 -15.26
C PRO A 75 -18.23 2.87 -14.85
N GLY A 76 -18.28 2.36 -13.61
CA GLY A 76 -19.42 1.61 -13.07
C GLY A 76 -19.37 0.09 -13.31
N GLN A 77 -18.44 -0.39 -14.15
CA GLN A 77 -18.21 -1.82 -14.41
C GLN A 77 -17.04 -2.41 -13.59
N GLU A 78 -16.50 -1.66 -12.63
CA GLU A 78 -15.42 -2.13 -11.76
C GLU A 78 -15.90 -3.26 -10.86
N TYR A 79 -15.00 -4.20 -10.58
CA TYR A 79 -15.28 -5.22 -9.59
C TYR A 79 -15.32 -4.60 -8.21
N VAL A 80 -16.54 -4.45 -7.69
CA VAL A 80 -16.81 -4.05 -6.32
C VAL A 80 -17.93 -4.93 -5.77
N ARG A 81 -17.76 -5.41 -4.55
CA ARG A 81 -18.71 -6.21 -3.78
C ARG A 81 -18.93 -5.57 -2.42
N THR A 82 -20.13 -5.76 -1.87
CA THR A 82 -20.39 -5.39 -0.47
C THR A 82 -20.06 -6.56 0.42
N LEU A 83 -19.27 -6.31 1.46
CA LEU A 83 -19.07 -7.22 2.59
C LEU A 83 -19.86 -6.69 3.77
N THR A 84 -20.72 -7.52 4.37
CA THR A 84 -21.36 -7.21 5.64
C THR A 84 -20.65 -8.01 6.72
N VAL A 85 -20.01 -7.30 7.65
CA VAL A 85 -19.37 -7.90 8.83
C VAL A 85 -20.37 -7.89 9.96
N HIS A 86 -20.62 -9.07 10.52
CA HIS A 86 -21.42 -9.22 11.72
C HIS A 86 -20.50 -9.48 12.90
N GLN A 87 -20.96 -9.14 14.11
CA GLN A 87 -20.24 -9.47 15.32
C GLN A 87 -20.11 -10.99 15.42
N ARG A 88 -18.87 -11.48 15.37
CA ARG A 88 -18.52 -12.88 15.61
C ARG A 88 -17.75 -12.96 16.93
N PRO A 89 -17.90 -14.02 17.73
CA PRO A 89 -16.99 -14.27 18.85
C PRO A 89 -15.53 -14.19 18.39
N GLU A 90 -14.68 -13.61 19.23
CA GLU A 90 -13.24 -13.46 18.97
C GLU A 90 -12.66 -14.79 18.47
N GLN A 91 -12.13 -14.79 17.26
CA GLN A 91 -11.29 -15.88 16.81
C GLN A 91 -9.90 -15.67 17.40
N THR A 92 -9.30 -16.74 17.93
CA THR A 92 -7.94 -16.72 18.42
C THR A 92 -7.02 -16.12 17.35
N PRO A 93 -6.17 -15.13 17.69
CA PRO A 93 -5.27 -14.52 16.73
C PRO A 93 -4.45 -15.56 15.99
N SER A 94 -4.16 -15.29 14.70
CA SER A 94 -3.03 -15.94 14.04
C SER A 94 -1.76 -15.66 14.86
N GLY A 95 -0.80 -16.59 14.85
CA GLY A 95 0.44 -16.45 15.62
C GLY A 95 1.12 -15.09 15.39
N PRO A 96 1.96 -14.62 16.33
CA PRO A 96 2.53 -13.28 16.26
C PRO A 96 3.28 -13.07 14.93
N PRO A 97 3.19 -11.87 14.33
CA PRO A 97 3.90 -11.58 13.09
C PRO A 97 5.41 -11.68 13.32
N SER A 98 6.16 -12.14 12.32
CA SER A 98 7.62 -12.24 12.41
C SER A 98 8.30 -10.87 12.32
N ALA A 99 7.58 -9.90 11.74
CA ALA A 99 8.02 -8.51 11.61
C ALA A 99 6.84 -7.54 11.62
N VAL A 100 7.14 -6.28 11.94
CA VAL A 100 6.24 -5.14 11.83
C VAL A 100 6.91 -4.07 10.98
N VAL A 101 6.24 -3.62 9.91
CA VAL A 101 6.62 -2.44 9.13
C VAL A 101 5.67 -1.31 9.48
N THR A 102 6.20 -0.18 9.91
CA THR A 102 5.41 1.01 10.27
C THR A 102 5.73 2.15 9.32
N ALA A 103 4.73 2.67 8.63
CA ALA A 103 4.81 3.97 7.96
C ALA A 103 4.59 5.07 9.00
N ARG A 104 5.47 6.08 9.07
CA ARG A 104 5.29 7.22 9.98
C ARG A 104 6.04 8.45 9.51
N GLU A 105 5.59 9.61 9.92
CA GLU A 105 6.39 10.84 9.84
C GLU A 105 7.46 10.88 10.94
N VAL A 106 8.69 11.17 10.55
CA VAL A 106 9.79 11.47 11.47
C VAL A 106 10.04 12.99 11.48
N PRO A 107 9.88 13.67 12.62
CA PRO A 107 10.08 15.12 12.71
C PRO A 107 11.45 15.56 12.17
N GLY A 108 11.44 16.54 11.27
CA GLY A 108 12.65 17.09 10.63
C GLY A 108 13.28 16.20 9.55
N VAL A 109 12.74 15.00 9.30
CA VAL A 109 13.30 14.02 8.36
C VAL A 109 12.30 13.67 7.25
N GLY A 110 11.01 13.64 7.56
CA GLY A 110 9.95 13.27 6.63
C GLY A 110 9.41 11.85 6.84
N PRO A 111 8.60 11.34 5.92
CA PRO A 111 7.99 10.01 6.03
C PRO A 111 9.06 8.92 5.96
N ARG A 112 9.06 7.97 6.90
CA ARG A 112 9.91 6.76 6.84
C ARG A 112 9.12 5.47 7.08
N PHE A 113 9.58 4.38 6.44
CA PHE A 113 9.30 3.02 6.89
C PHE A 113 10.26 2.59 8.01
N GLU A 114 9.71 2.12 9.13
CA GLU A 114 10.45 1.49 10.22
C GLU A 114 10.15 -0.02 10.22
N LEU A 115 11.21 -0.84 10.25
CA LEU A 115 11.10 -2.30 10.41
C LEU A 115 11.45 -2.70 11.85
N ARG A 116 10.61 -3.53 12.46
CA ARG A 116 10.91 -4.27 13.69
C ARG A 116 10.76 -5.77 13.45
N GLY A 117 11.63 -6.58 14.03
CA GLY A 117 11.63 -8.04 13.79
C GLY A 117 12.37 -8.42 12.51
N ARG A 118 12.07 -9.59 11.95
CA ARG A 118 12.69 -10.13 10.73
C ARG A 118 11.64 -10.70 9.80
N LEU A 119 11.68 -10.30 8.53
CA LEU A 119 10.83 -10.92 7.51
C LEU A 119 11.30 -12.36 7.29
N LYS A 120 10.33 -13.27 7.17
CA LYS A 120 10.58 -14.68 6.89
C LYS A 120 9.58 -15.17 5.84
N PRO A 121 10.00 -16.05 4.91
CA PRO A 121 9.09 -16.69 3.96
C PRO A 121 7.91 -17.37 4.68
N GLY A 122 6.68 -17.15 4.19
CA GLY A 122 5.47 -17.79 4.70
C GLY A 122 5.02 -17.35 6.11
N HIS A 123 5.69 -16.39 6.75
CA HIS A 123 5.27 -15.85 8.04
C HIS A 123 4.54 -14.50 7.89
N PRO A 124 3.57 -14.19 8.78
CA PRO A 124 2.89 -12.91 8.73
C PRO A 124 3.82 -11.72 9.01
N LEU A 125 3.67 -10.68 8.20
CA LEU A 125 4.18 -9.33 8.39
C LEU A 125 3.02 -8.42 8.81
N HIS A 126 3.16 -7.66 9.88
CA HIS A 126 2.19 -6.62 10.23
C HIS A 126 2.61 -5.27 9.61
N TYR A 127 1.82 -4.75 8.68
CA TYR A 127 1.97 -3.37 8.23
C TYR A 127 1.06 -2.44 9.04
N VAL A 128 1.58 -1.29 9.48
CA VAL A 128 0.81 -0.27 10.22
C VAL A 128 1.05 1.10 9.61
N ASN A 129 -0.03 1.79 9.23
CA ASN A 129 0.05 3.19 8.86
C ASN A 129 -0.09 4.08 10.10
N ARG A 130 1.00 4.74 10.51
CA ARG A 130 1.06 5.77 11.57
C ARG A 130 1.42 7.16 11.01
N MET A 131 1.21 7.39 9.72
CA MET A 131 1.14 8.75 9.17
C MET A 131 0.02 9.53 9.86
N ARG A 132 0.11 10.86 9.91
CA ARG A 132 -0.83 11.66 10.71
C ARG A 132 -2.18 11.83 10.04
N ASP A 133 -2.18 12.26 8.77
CA ASP A 133 -3.37 12.70 8.05
C ASP A 133 -3.47 12.12 6.63
N GLN A 134 -2.58 11.18 6.30
CA GLN A 134 -2.47 10.63 4.96
C GLN A 134 -2.47 9.10 4.93
N VAL A 135 -3.20 8.53 3.97
CA VAL A 135 -3.14 7.11 3.63
C VAL A 135 -1.74 6.72 3.17
N ASP A 136 -1.33 5.48 3.41
CA ASP A 136 -0.08 4.97 2.88
C ASP A 136 -0.21 3.48 2.56
N GLU A 137 0.53 3.02 1.57
CA GLU A 137 0.58 1.65 1.13
C GLU A 137 1.96 1.05 1.42
N LEU A 138 2.06 -0.28 1.36
CA LEU A 138 3.34 -0.96 1.39
C LEU A 138 3.42 -1.84 0.17
N VAL A 139 4.32 -1.48 -0.76
CA VAL A 139 4.63 -2.31 -1.92
C VAL A 139 6.04 -2.85 -1.77
N LEU A 140 6.17 -4.16 -1.93
CA LEU A 140 7.42 -4.89 -1.86
C LEU A 140 7.81 -5.34 -3.28
N TYR A 141 8.96 -4.88 -3.74
CA TYR A 141 9.54 -5.29 -5.02
C TYR A 141 10.86 -6.02 -4.80
N PRO A 142 11.12 -7.16 -5.45
CA PRO A 142 12.40 -7.83 -5.31
C PRO A 142 13.53 -6.98 -5.92
N ILE A 143 14.65 -6.96 -5.22
CA ILE A 143 15.91 -6.37 -5.67
C ILE A 143 16.81 -7.53 -6.08
N THR A 144 17.14 -7.60 -7.37
CA THR A 144 17.95 -8.67 -7.95
C THR A 144 19.45 -8.38 -7.92
N ASP A 145 19.83 -7.12 -7.77
CA ASP A 145 21.22 -6.67 -7.71
C ASP A 145 21.59 -6.28 -6.27
N ASP A 146 22.56 -7.01 -5.70
CA ASP A 146 23.03 -6.79 -4.33
C ASP A 146 23.75 -5.45 -4.15
N ALA A 147 24.18 -4.78 -5.23
CA ALA A 147 24.79 -3.46 -5.18
C ALA A 147 23.78 -2.33 -4.93
N VAL A 148 22.48 -2.55 -5.18
CA VAL A 148 21.44 -1.52 -5.03
C VAL A 148 21.36 -1.05 -3.58
N THR A 149 21.29 0.26 -3.39
CA THR A 149 21.22 0.95 -2.10
C THR A 149 19.90 1.71 -1.94
N GLU A 150 19.62 2.20 -0.73
CA GLU A 150 18.48 3.10 -0.50
C GLU A 150 18.66 4.45 -1.23
N ASP A 151 19.90 4.89 -1.45
CA ASP A 151 20.19 6.10 -2.22
C ASP A 151 19.82 5.92 -3.70
N ASP A 152 19.99 4.72 -4.26
CA ASP A 152 19.53 4.44 -5.64
C ASP A 152 18.00 4.48 -5.74
N ILE A 153 17.29 3.97 -4.72
CA ILE A 153 15.82 4.05 -4.67
C ILE A 153 15.40 5.53 -4.58
N GLN A 154 16.03 6.30 -3.71
CA GLN A 154 15.79 7.74 -3.58
C GLN A 154 16.04 8.46 -4.93
N ALA A 155 17.18 8.20 -5.57
CA ALA A 155 17.56 8.77 -6.85
C ALA A 155 16.54 8.47 -7.96
N PHE A 156 15.94 7.28 -7.97
CA PHE A 156 14.84 6.97 -8.88
C PHE A 156 13.61 7.85 -8.62
N PHE A 157 13.18 8.00 -7.37
CA PHE A 157 12.02 8.84 -7.05
C PHE A 157 12.29 10.35 -7.18
N ASP A 158 13.54 10.78 -7.05
CA ASP A 158 13.99 12.14 -7.39
C ASP A 158 14.18 12.34 -8.90
N ARG A 159 13.92 11.31 -9.72
CA ARG A 159 14.01 11.31 -11.18
C ARG A 159 15.44 11.55 -11.71
N THR A 160 16.45 11.24 -10.91
CA THR A 160 17.86 11.25 -11.33
C THR A 160 18.31 9.90 -11.90
N LEU A 161 17.54 8.84 -11.65
CA LEU A 161 17.67 7.55 -12.36
C LEU A 161 16.44 7.30 -13.26
N PRO A 162 16.63 6.84 -14.52
CA PRO A 162 15.54 6.67 -15.47
C PRO A 162 14.73 5.39 -15.26
N VAL A 163 15.30 4.41 -14.56
CA VAL A 163 14.69 3.09 -14.33
C VAL A 163 14.72 2.75 -12.84
N PRO A 164 13.70 2.07 -12.32
CA PRO A 164 13.69 1.65 -10.92
C PRO A 164 14.79 0.60 -10.68
N PRO A 165 15.52 0.68 -9.56
CA PRO A 165 16.55 -0.31 -9.20
C PRO A 165 15.95 -1.58 -8.56
N PHE A 166 14.70 -1.92 -8.91
CA PHE A 166 13.94 -3.06 -8.41
C PHE A 166 12.93 -3.53 -9.46
N ASP A 167 12.52 -4.80 -9.40
CA ASP A 167 11.63 -5.39 -10.39
C ASP A 167 10.17 -4.99 -10.14
N ILE A 168 9.71 -3.96 -10.86
CA ILE A 168 8.35 -3.44 -10.77
C ILE A 168 7.26 -4.39 -11.28
N THR A 169 7.60 -5.52 -11.88
CA THR A 169 6.60 -6.48 -12.38
C THR A 169 6.14 -7.48 -11.32
N ARG A 170 6.85 -7.52 -10.18
CA ARG A 170 6.65 -8.50 -9.10
C ARG A 170 6.26 -7.83 -7.79
N TRP A 171 5.26 -6.94 -7.82
CA TRP A 171 4.77 -6.29 -6.62
C TRP A 171 4.05 -7.27 -5.68
N LEU A 172 4.28 -7.10 -4.39
CA LEU A 172 3.56 -7.72 -3.29
C LEU A 172 3.22 -6.66 -2.25
N GLY A 173 2.36 -6.96 -1.29
CA GLY A 173 2.11 -6.09 -0.14
C GLY A 173 0.65 -5.73 0.04
N THR A 174 0.33 -4.46 0.26
CA THR A 174 -1.05 -3.98 0.49
C THR A 174 -1.30 -2.64 -0.19
N PRO A 175 -2.50 -2.42 -0.76
CA PRO A 175 -2.97 -1.09 -1.18
C PRO A 175 -3.07 -0.13 0.01
N PRO A 176 -3.37 1.16 -0.24
CA PRO A 176 -3.36 2.19 0.81
C PRO A 176 -4.25 1.85 2.02
N LEU A 177 -3.70 2.07 3.22
CA LEU A 177 -4.39 2.04 4.51
C LEU A 177 -4.58 3.47 5.02
N SER A 178 -5.72 3.76 5.67
CA SER A 178 -5.91 5.02 6.40
C SER A 178 -5.00 5.11 7.64
N PRO A 179 -4.66 6.34 8.09
CA PRO A 179 -3.97 6.58 9.35
C PRO A 179 -4.54 5.78 10.51
N GLY A 180 -3.67 5.22 11.35
CA GLY A 180 -4.01 4.44 12.54
C GLY A 180 -4.36 2.98 12.28
N ARG A 181 -4.44 2.53 11.02
CA ARG A 181 -4.83 1.16 10.68
C ARG A 181 -3.62 0.25 10.45
N GLY A 182 -3.85 -1.04 10.60
CA GLY A 182 -2.89 -2.07 10.27
C GLY A 182 -3.51 -3.26 9.54
N ALA A 183 -2.67 -4.01 8.83
CA ALA A 183 -3.02 -5.24 8.15
C ALA A 183 -1.93 -6.28 8.41
N LEU A 184 -2.32 -7.51 8.76
CA LEU A 184 -1.44 -8.66 8.72
C LEU A 184 -1.41 -9.19 7.30
N LEU A 185 -0.22 -9.30 6.73
CA LEU A 185 0.03 -9.75 5.38
C LEU A 185 0.86 -11.04 5.45
N THR A 186 0.53 -12.03 4.63
CA THR A 186 1.39 -13.20 4.40
C THR A 186 1.80 -13.20 2.93
N PRO A 187 2.63 -12.23 2.49
CA PRO A 187 3.10 -12.19 1.12
C PRO A 187 3.98 -13.42 0.84
N PRO A 188 3.94 -13.99 -0.37
CA PRO A 188 4.75 -15.15 -0.77
C PRO A 188 6.21 -14.73 -1.03
N LEU A 189 6.88 -14.25 0.01
CA LEU A 189 8.26 -13.79 -0.06
C LEU A 189 9.22 -14.98 -0.17
N SER A 190 10.20 -14.84 -1.06
CA SER A 190 11.39 -15.69 -1.09
C SER A 190 12.50 -15.03 -0.26
N PRO A 191 13.51 -15.79 0.22
CA PRO A 191 14.71 -15.18 0.77
C PRO A 191 15.36 -14.21 -0.23
N GLY A 192 15.81 -13.06 0.26
CA GLY A 192 16.39 -12.01 -0.58
C GLY A 192 16.15 -10.58 -0.08
N ARG A 193 16.44 -9.61 -0.96
CA ARG A 193 16.29 -8.17 -0.69
C ARG A 193 15.05 -7.65 -1.41
N TYR A 194 14.30 -6.78 -0.74
CA TYR A 194 13.09 -6.17 -1.28
C TYR A 194 13.10 -4.67 -1.03
N ALA A 195 12.78 -3.87 -2.05
CA ALA A 195 12.43 -2.47 -1.89
C ALA A 195 11.01 -2.39 -1.31
N ALA A 196 10.88 -1.87 -0.11
CA ALA A 196 9.62 -1.38 0.43
C ALA A 196 9.43 0.07 0.00
N VAL A 197 8.41 0.32 -0.80
CA VAL A 197 8.10 1.64 -1.35
C VAL A 197 6.60 1.90 -1.28
N THR A 198 6.22 3.15 -1.49
CA THR A 198 4.84 3.59 -1.69
C THR A 198 4.76 4.46 -2.93
N TRP A 199 3.72 4.27 -3.73
CA TRP A 199 3.40 5.14 -4.86
C TRP A 199 2.36 6.19 -4.50
N VAL A 200 1.86 6.17 -3.27
CA VAL A 200 0.93 7.19 -2.79
C VAL A 200 1.60 8.56 -2.88
N THR A 201 0.89 9.51 -3.49
CA THR A 201 1.33 10.89 -3.63
C THR A 201 1.03 11.68 -2.37
N SER A 202 2.00 12.46 -1.90
CA SER A 202 1.87 13.39 -0.78
C SER A 202 0.69 14.36 -0.98
N ILE A 203 -0.14 14.52 0.05
CA ILE A 203 -1.23 15.50 0.04
C ILE A 203 -0.77 16.95 0.24
N HIS A 204 0.54 17.19 0.22
CA HIS A 204 1.11 18.53 0.32
C HIS A 204 1.63 19.04 -1.02
N ASP A 205 2.14 18.16 -1.89
CA ASP A 205 2.80 18.55 -3.14
C ASP A 205 2.60 17.60 -4.32
N ALA A 206 1.76 16.57 -4.19
CA ALA A 206 1.50 15.53 -5.18
C ALA A 206 2.73 14.73 -5.67
N ARG A 207 3.89 14.86 -5.02
CA ARG A 207 5.03 13.98 -5.29
C ARG A 207 4.83 12.65 -4.55
N PRO A 208 5.31 11.51 -5.07
CA PRO A 208 5.27 10.24 -4.33
C PRO A 208 5.90 10.41 -2.94
N LEU A 209 5.30 9.80 -1.90
CA LEU A 209 5.86 9.79 -0.55
C LEU A 209 7.27 9.17 -0.53
N ALA A 210 7.56 8.23 -1.43
CA ALA A 210 8.91 7.70 -1.60
C ALA A 210 9.93 8.76 -2.05
N ALA A 211 9.52 9.79 -2.81
CA ALA A 211 10.40 10.92 -3.12
C ALA A 211 10.72 11.78 -1.88
N HIS A 212 9.89 11.68 -0.83
CA HIS A 212 10.11 12.28 0.48
C HIS A 212 10.85 11.33 1.46
N GLY A 213 11.33 10.19 0.96
CA GLY A 213 12.09 9.19 1.70
C GLY A 213 11.27 8.05 2.32
N GLN A 214 9.99 7.90 1.94
CA GLN A 214 9.15 6.74 2.34
C GLN A 214 9.53 5.50 1.52
N HIS A 215 10.77 5.06 1.65
CA HIS A 215 11.27 3.80 1.11
C HIS A 215 12.26 3.16 2.08
N ARG A 216 12.51 1.87 1.88
CA ARG A 216 13.49 1.12 2.66
C ARG A 216 13.88 -0.17 1.95
N ILE A 217 15.11 -0.63 2.09
CA ILE A 217 15.47 -2.01 1.73
C ILE A 217 15.20 -2.94 2.91
N LEU A 218 14.36 -3.95 2.69
CA LEU A 218 14.06 -5.00 3.65
C LEU A 218 14.75 -6.31 3.23
N THR A 219 15.21 -7.10 4.20
CA THR A 219 15.79 -8.42 3.96
C THR A 219 14.88 -9.51 4.50
N VAL A 220 14.63 -10.51 3.67
CA VAL A 220 13.91 -11.74 3.99
C VAL A 220 14.94 -12.84 4.19
N ALA A 221 14.93 -13.47 5.36
CA ALA A 221 15.87 -14.52 5.75
C ALA A 221 15.16 -15.86 5.95
#